data_AF-A0A7D5SF52-F1
#
_entry.id   AF-A0A7D5SF52-F1
#
_cell.length_a   1.000
_cell.length_b   1.000
_cell.length_c   1.000
_cell.angle_alpha   90.00
_cell.angle_beta   90.00
_cell.angle_gamma   90.00
#
_symmetry.space_group_name_H-M   'P 1'
#
loop_
_entity.id
_entity.type
_entity.pdbx_description
1 polymer ?
#
loop_
_entity_poly.entity_id
_entity_poly.type
_entity_poly.pdbx_seq_one_letter_code
_entity_poly.pdbx_strand_id
1 'polypeptide(L)' 'MNRAPSGWLIANQLAQNVPNCSGSAKHKVISALLALLLDLLKTTSS' A
#
# COMPACT_ATOMS: atom_id res chain seq x y z
N MET A 1 8.89 20.02 4.97
CA MET A 1 8.85 18.64 4.41
C MET A 1 7.62 17.95 4.97
N ASN A 2 6.57 17.80 4.16
CA ASN A 2 5.34 17.07 4.52
C ASN A 2 5.69 15.57 4.56
N ARG A 3 5.91 15.00 5.76
CA ARG A 3 6.03 13.55 5.90
C ARG A 3 4.69 12.96 5.50
N ALA A 4 4.67 12.13 4.45
CA ALA A 4 3.48 11.34 4.14
C ALA A 4 3.05 10.60 5.42
N PRO A 5 1.75 10.55 5.76
CA PRO A 5 1.27 9.81 6.91
C PRO A 5 1.85 8.39 6.86
N SER A 6 2.26 7.84 8.00
CA SER A 6 3.03 6.58 8.08
C SER A 6 2.48 5.46 7.19
N GLY A 7 1.16 5.33 7.05
CA GLY A 7 0.54 4.35 6.16
C GLY A 7 0.74 4.60 4.66
N TRP A 8 0.78 5.86 4.20
CA TRP A 8 1.11 6.19 2.80
C TRP A 8 2.56 5.83 2.45
N LEU A 9 3.48 5.94 3.43
CA LEU A 9 4.87 5.52 3.25
C LEU A 9 4.98 4.00 3.11
N ILE A 10 4.23 3.24 3.93
CA ILE A 10 4.13 1.77 3.85
C ILE A 10 3.50 1.33 2.51
N ALA A 11 2.45 2.02 2.06
CA ALA A 11 1.81 1.75 0.77
C ALA A 11 2.80 1.97 -0.40
N ASN A 12 3.59 3.04 -0.35
CA ASN A 12 4.60 3.31 -1.36
C ASN A 12 5.70 2.24 -1.38
N GLN A 13 6.16 1.76 -0.22
CA GLN A 13 7.12 0.66 -0.13
C GLN A 13 6.56 -0.67 -0.65
N LEU A 14 5.29 -0.97 -0.38
CA LEU A 14 4.60 -2.15 -0.92
C LEU A 14 4.49 -2.08 -2.45
N ALA A 15 4.14 -0.92 -3.01
CA ALA A 15 4.04 -0.70 -4.44
C ALA A 15 5.38 -0.92 -5.16
N GLN A 16 6.49 -0.48 -4.56
CA GLN A 16 7.85 -0.70 -5.09
C GLN A 16 8.25 -2.17 -5.13
N ASN A 17 7.67 -3.01 -4.27
CA ASN A 17 7.95 -4.45 -4.24
C ASN A 17 7.10 -5.27 -5.22
N VAL A 18 6.03 -4.72 -5.79
CA VAL A 18 5.17 -5.38 -6.79
C VAL A 18 5.93 -5.89 -8.02
N PRO A 19 6.83 -5.12 -8.67
CA PRO A 19 7.59 -5.61 -9.82
C PRO A 19 8.57 -6.74 -9.47
N ASN A 20 8.99 -6.86 -8.21
CA ASN A 20 9.88 -7.93 -7.75
C ASN A 20 9.12 -9.22 -7.41
N CYS A 21 7.79 -9.20 -7.41
CA CYS A 21 6.95 -10.36 -7.11
C CYS A 21 6.46 -11.04 -8.39
N SER A 22 6.36 -12.37 -8.38
CA SER A 22 5.84 -13.17 -9.51
C SER A 22 4.73 -14.12 -9.05
N GLY A 23 3.84 -14.50 -9.97
CA GLY A 23 2.79 -15.49 -9.72
C GLY A 23 1.82 -15.10 -8.60
N SER A 24 1.54 -16.05 -7.69
CA SER A 24 0.59 -15.86 -6.57
C SER A 24 1.06 -14.82 -5.56
N ALA A 25 2.37 -14.60 -5.42
CA ALA A 25 2.93 -13.59 -4.52
C ALA A 25 2.57 -12.16 -4.97
N LYS A 26 2.60 -11.89 -6.30
CA LYS A 26 2.21 -10.59 -6.85
C LYS A 26 0.75 -10.24 -6.54
N HIS A 27 -0.14 -11.23 -6.65
CA HIS A 27 -1.55 -11.05 -6.32
C HIS A 27 -1.74 -10.70 -4.84
N LYS A 28 -1.05 -11.40 -3.93
CA LYS A 28 -1.11 -11.11 -2.49
C LYS A 28 -0.62 -9.70 -2.16
N VAL A 29 0.48 -9.25 -2.78
CA VAL A 29 1.03 -7.91 -2.56
C VAL A 29 0.08 -6.83 -3.09
N ILE A 30 -0.53 -7.03 -4.26
CA ILE A 30 -1.53 -6.11 -4.81
C ILE A 30 -2.78 -6.05 -3.91
N SER A 31 -3.30 -7.20 -3.46
CA SER A 31 -4.44 -7.24 -2.55
C SER A 31 -4.16 -6.56 -1.21
N ALA A 32 -2.97 -6.76 -0.64
CA ALA A 32 -2.54 -6.11 0.59
C ALA A 32 -2.39 -4.59 0.41
N LEU A 33 -1.81 -4.14 -0.71
CA LEU A 33 -1.70 -2.74 -1.06
C LEU A 33 -3.07 -2.07 -1.21
N LEU A 34 -4.00 -2.74 -1.89
CA LEU A 34 -5.36 -2.24 -2.06
C LEU A 34 -6.09 -2.08 -0.72
N ALA A 35 -5.99 -3.08 0.16
CA ALA A 35 -6.59 -3.02 1.49
C ALA A 35 -6.03 -1.85 2.32
N LEU A 36 -4.72 -1.63 2.27
CA LEU A 36 -4.06 -0.53 2.98
C LEU A 36 -4.50 0.85 2.46
N LEU A 37 -4.64 1.02 1.14
CA LEU A 37 -5.12 2.26 0.54
C LEU A 37 -6.58 2.56 0.92
N LEU A 38 -7.44 1.53 0.94
CA LEU A 38 -8.84 1.66 1.36
C LEU A 38 -8.95 2.06 2.83
N ASP A 39 -8.11 1.48 3.70
CA ASP A 39 -8.08 1.84 5.12
C ASP A 39 -7.64 3.30 5.32
N LEU A 40 -6.58 3.73 4.62
CA LEU A 40 -6.10 5.11 4.66
C LEU A 40 -7.15 6.12 4.19
N LEU A 41 -7.88 5.80 3.11
CA LEU A 41 -8.98 6.64 2.63
C LEU A 41 -10.10 6.74 3.67
N LYS A 42 -10.41 5.63 4.36
CA LYS A 42 -11.43 5.60 5.42
C LYS A 42 -11.02 6.46 6.63
N THR A 43 -9.74 6.43 7.02
CA THR A 43 -9.23 7.25 8.13
C THR A 43 -9.12 8.75 7.84
N THR A 44 -9.15 9.17 6.57
CA THR A 44 -9.09 10.59 6.17
C THR A 44 -10.46 11.28 6.24
N SER A 45 -11.55 10.52 6.39
CA SER A 45 -12.92 11.04 6.46
C SER A 45 -13.45 11.27 7.89
N SER A 46 -12.60 11.21 8.92
CA SER A 46 -12.95 11.47 10.32
C SER A 46 -12.37 12.79 10.83
#